data_AF-A0A8J6FU46-F1
#
_entry.id   AF-A0A8J6FU46-F1
#
_cell.length_a   1.000
_cell.length_b   1.000
_cell.length_c   1.000
_cell.angle_alpha   90.00
_cell.angle_beta   90.00
_cell.angle_gamma   90.00
#
_symmetry.space_group_name_H-M   'P 1'
#
loop_
_entity.id
_entity.type
_entity.pdbx_description
1 polymer ?
#
loop_
_entity_poly.entity_id
_entity_poly.type
_entity_poly.pdbx_seq_one_letter_code
_entity_poly.pdbx_strand_id
1 'polypeptide(L)'
;MFALRTVVFGALARGVRAAPSLVSAGRAAAQGQTRPLAAGPCVLHVCRPYSTEKSAGGPSQLDELPPTMLKKEYLGINAEEINDVVKRLLSLDMASQSDKLKVKIQQLVDKVRRDPDDRATAEVRIAVLTARIQNFKEHLQLHPKDKANKRRMLMSIDRRKKLLKSLRRTRYDSFEHVCTELNIEYTFPPEYYRRATKRWIAKKAFCLQVHKEAKKLRAEKFAEKVTEKKHTPKSHAPLYVFPQPTD
;
A
#
# COMPACT_ATOMS: atom_id res chain seq x y z
N MET A 1 37.96 -47.07 6.43
CA MET A 1 37.41 -46.23 7.52
C MET A 1 35.96 -46.66 7.74
N PHE A 2 35.74 -47.26 8.89
CA PHE A 2 34.63 -48.15 9.28
C PHE A 2 33.32 -47.37 9.50
N ALA A 3 32.22 -47.75 8.86
CA ALA A 3 31.30 -48.85 9.18
C ALA A 3 30.22 -48.48 10.22
N LEU A 4 28.98 -48.74 9.79
CA LEU A 4 27.72 -48.83 10.53
C LEU A 4 27.86 -49.19 12.01
N ARG A 5 27.08 -48.51 12.86
CA ARG A 5 26.69 -49.03 14.17
C ARG A 5 25.28 -48.61 14.54
N THR A 6 24.36 -49.49 14.18
CA THR A 6 23.10 -49.72 14.89
C THR A 6 23.39 -50.24 16.29
N VAL A 7 22.70 -49.72 17.30
CA VAL A 7 22.47 -50.42 18.57
C VAL A 7 21.00 -50.28 18.92
N VAL A 8 20.34 -51.43 18.94
CA VAL A 8 19.03 -51.71 19.53
C VAL A 8 19.27 -52.11 20.99
N PHE A 9 18.51 -51.56 21.94
CA PHE A 9 18.16 -52.11 23.27
C PHE A 9 17.33 -51.02 23.98
N GLY A 10 16.15 -51.20 24.56
CA GLY A 10 15.35 -52.37 24.88
C GLY A 10 13.96 -51.91 25.35
N ALA A 11 13.04 -52.87 25.40
CA ALA A 11 11.61 -52.73 25.67
C ALA A 11 11.26 -52.61 27.18
N LEU A 12 9.94 -52.58 27.46
CA LEU A 12 9.17 -52.57 28.72
C LEU A 12 8.62 -51.17 29.10
N ALA A 13 7.34 -50.96 29.41
CA ALA A 13 6.18 -51.84 29.54
C ALA A 13 4.88 -51.02 29.43
N ARG A 14 3.78 -51.74 29.19
CA ARG A 14 2.37 -51.27 29.12
C ARG A 14 1.91 -50.62 30.43
N GLY A 15 1.03 -49.62 30.31
CA GLY A 15 0.33 -49.04 31.45
C GLY A 15 -0.85 -48.16 31.05
N VAL A 16 -1.89 -48.76 30.46
CA VAL A 16 -3.23 -48.16 30.40
C VAL A 16 -3.76 -48.05 31.83
N ARG A 17 -4.04 -46.84 32.32
CA ARG A 17 -4.94 -46.66 33.48
C ARG A 17 -5.92 -45.52 33.22
N ALA A 18 -7.16 -45.99 33.10
CA ALA A 18 -8.46 -45.35 33.26
C ALA A 18 -8.48 -43.96 33.90
N ALA A 19 -9.22 -43.07 33.24
CA ALA A 19 -9.82 -41.89 33.84
C ALA A 19 -10.85 -42.31 34.93
N PRO A 20 -10.96 -41.59 36.05
CA PRO A 20 -12.14 -41.66 36.89
C PRO A 20 -13.16 -40.60 36.45
N SER A 21 -14.34 -41.09 36.07
CA SER A 21 -15.58 -40.31 36.00
C SER A 21 -16.03 -39.97 37.42
N LEU A 22 -16.21 -38.69 37.72
CA LEU A 22 -16.98 -38.22 38.87
C LEU A 22 -18.10 -37.31 38.38
N VAL A 23 -19.31 -37.85 38.50
CA VAL A 23 -20.59 -37.22 38.21
C VAL A 23 -21.08 -36.48 39.45
N SER A 24 -21.53 -35.24 39.22
CA SER A 24 -22.53 -34.41 39.90
C SER A 24 -22.57 -34.33 41.44
N ALA A 25 -22.52 -33.10 41.97
CA ALA A 25 -23.68 -32.39 42.53
C ALA A 25 -23.22 -31.09 43.21
N GLY A 26 -24.01 -30.02 43.13
CA GLY A 26 -23.81 -28.85 43.98
C GLY A 26 -24.09 -27.51 43.31
N ARG A 27 -25.36 -27.24 43.04
CA ARG A 27 -25.88 -25.91 42.68
C ARG A 27 -25.98 -25.11 43.99
N ALA A 28 -25.15 -24.09 44.17
CA ALA A 28 -25.32 -23.09 45.23
C ALA A 28 -25.25 -21.70 44.62
N ALA A 29 -26.38 -20.99 44.71
CA ALA A 29 -26.54 -19.61 44.34
C ALA A 29 -26.06 -18.72 45.50
N ALA A 30 -25.14 -17.80 45.23
CA ALA A 30 -24.93 -16.62 46.06
C ALA A 30 -24.37 -15.49 45.18
N GLN A 31 -25.02 -14.34 45.28
CA GLN A 31 -24.82 -13.15 44.47
C GLN A 31 -23.51 -12.45 44.86
N GLY A 32 -22.72 -12.05 43.86
CA GLY A 32 -21.55 -11.22 44.05
C GLY A 32 -21.04 -10.76 42.69
N GLN A 33 -21.22 -9.47 42.40
CA GLN A 33 -20.77 -8.84 41.18
C GLN A 33 -19.24 -8.91 41.07
N THR A 34 -18.71 -9.90 40.36
CA THR A 34 -17.32 -9.93 39.92
C THR A 34 -17.30 -9.68 38.42
N ARG A 35 -16.79 -8.49 38.07
CA ARG A 35 -16.45 -8.13 36.69
C ARG A 35 -15.62 -9.28 36.09
N PRO A 36 -15.99 -9.85 34.93
CA PRO A 36 -15.13 -10.83 34.32
C PRO A 36 -13.83 -10.12 33.94
N LEU A 37 -12.72 -10.56 34.53
CA LEU A 37 -11.40 -10.41 33.95
C LEU A 37 -11.51 -11.00 32.54
N ALA A 38 -11.75 -10.13 31.56
CA ALA A 38 -11.65 -10.47 30.16
C ALA A 38 -10.18 -10.78 29.92
N ALA A 39 -9.82 -12.04 30.12
CA ALA A 39 -8.66 -12.64 29.51
C ALA A 39 -8.79 -12.34 28.02
N GLY A 40 -8.04 -11.32 27.58
CA GLY A 40 -7.97 -10.94 26.18
C GLY A 40 -7.68 -12.19 25.37
N PRO A 41 -8.33 -12.40 24.22
CA PRO A 41 -8.05 -13.57 23.41
C PRO A 41 -6.55 -13.61 23.11
N CYS A 42 -5.85 -14.62 23.65
CA CYS A 42 -4.56 -15.07 23.13
C CYS A 42 -4.81 -15.68 21.76
N VAL A 43 -5.25 -14.86 20.81
CA VAL A 43 -5.41 -15.24 19.43
C VAL A 43 -4.03 -15.10 18.82
N LEU A 44 -3.35 -16.23 18.68
CA LEU A 44 -2.37 -16.43 17.63
C LEU A 44 -3.02 -16.04 16.30
N HIS A 45 -2.94 -14.75 15.95
CA HIS A 45 -3.37 -14.20 14.68
C HIS A 45 -2.31 -14.60 13.63
N VAL A 46 -2.28 -15.89 13.32
CA VAL A 46 -1.42 -16.51 12.32
C VAL A 46 -2.25 -16.79 11.07
N CYS A 47 -3.09 -15.83 10.68
CA CYS A 47 -3.48 -15.70 9.29
C CYS A 47 -2.61 -14.59 8.72
N ARG A 48 -1.91 -14.84 7.59
CA ARG A 48 -1.63 -13.74 6.65
C ARG A 48 -2.93 -12.94 6.58
N PRO A 49 -2.94 -11.59 6.62
CA PRO A 49 -4.12 -10.88 6.18
C PRO A 49 -4.28 -11.23 4.70
N TYR A 50 -4.99 -12.33 4.42
CA TYR A 50 -5.68 -12.48 3.15
C TYR A 50 -6.68 -11.35 3.21
N SER A 51 -6.62 -10.43 2.24
CA SER A 51 -7.66 -9.41 2.13
C SER A 51 -8.99 -10.15 2.13
N THR A 52 -9.74 -10.07 3.23
CA THR A 52 -11.08 -10.65 3.36
C THR A 52 -12.08 -9.84 2.57
N GLU A 53 -11.74 -8.58 2.28
CA GLU A 53 -12.48 -7.72 1.40
C GLU A 53 -12.08 -8.00 -0.05
N LYS A 54 -13.04 -8.55 -0.78
CA LYS A 54 -13.06 -8.55 -2.24
C LYS A 54 -13.23 -7.08 -2.62
N SER A 55 -12.21 -6.44 -3.21
CA SER A 55 -12.39 -5.05 -3.65
C SER A 55 -13.58 -5.03 -4.61
N ALA A 56 -14.65 -4.32 -4.24
CA ALA A 56 -15.79 -4.13 -5.12
C ALA A 56 -15.25 -3.61 -6.46
N GLY A 57 -15.60 -4.29 -7.56
CA GLY A 57 -15.19 -3.87 -8.89
C GLY A 57 -15.76 -2.48 -9.12
N GLY A 58 -14.89 -1.46 -9.11
CA GLY A 58 -15.29 -0.13 -9.53
C GLY A 58 -15.76 -0.15 -11.00
N PRO A 59 -16.50 0.88 -11.44
CA PRO A 59 -16.91 0.98 -12.84
C PRO A 59 -15.68 0.88 -13.76
N SER A 60 -15.83 0.18 -14.88
CA SER A 60 -14.73 0.07 -15.83
C SER A 60 -14.45 1.45 -16.42
N GLN A 61 -13.18 1.77 -16.64
CA GLN A 61 -12.78 3.03 -17.25
C GLN A 61 -13.40 3.18 -18.65
N LEU A 62 -13.65 2.06 -19.33
CA LEU A 62 -14.20 2.03 -20.67
C LEU A 62 -15.70 2.31 -20.72
N ASP A 63 -16.43 2.12 -19.63
CA ASP A 63 -17.87 2.43 -19.54
C ASP A 63 -18.14 3.95 -19.47
N GLU A 64 -17.12 4.75 -19.14
CA GLU A 64 -17.21 6.22 -19.17
C GLU A 64 -17.25 6.78 -20.61
N LEU A 65 -16.94 5.96 -21.64
CA LEU A 65 -17.02 6.42 -23.03
C LEU A 65 -18.46 6.43 -23.51
N PRO A 66 -18.95 7.54 -24.09
CA PRO A 66 -20.29 7.56 -24.66
C PRO A 66 -20.37 6.57 -25.84
N PRO A 67 -21.40 5.70 -25.88
CA PRO A 67 -21.50 4.63 -26.88
C PRO A 67 -21.68 5.18 -28.31
N THR A 68 -22.16 6.40 -28.45
CA THR A 68 -22.39 7.09 -29.73
C THR A 68 -21.12 7.64 -30.38
N MET A 69 -19.99 7.69 -29.67
CA MET A 69 -18.71 8.15 -30.26
C MET A 69 -18.28 7.24 -31.41
N LEU A 70 -17.63 7.81 -32.43
CA LEU A 70 -17.05 7.04 -33.53
C LEU A 70 -15.74 6.37 -33.12
N LYS A 71 -15.44 5.24 -33.77
CA LYS A 71 -14.11 4.60 -33.66
C LYS A 71 -13.03 5.58 -34.13
N LYS A 72 -11.85 5.50 -33.51
CA LYS A 72 -10.68 6.36 -33.78
C LYS A 72 -10.37 6.54 -35.27
N GLU A 73 -10.46 5.45 -36.03
CA GLU A 73 -10.07 5.41 -37.45
C GLU A 73 -10.95 6.28 -38.35
N TYR A 74 -12.19 6.58 -37.92
CA TYR A 74 -13.18 7.30 -38.71
C TYR A 74 -13.46 8.73 -38.22
N LEU A 75 -12.69 9.24 -37.24
CA LEU A 75 -12.89 10.59 -36.69
C LEU A 75 -12.64 11.72 -37.69
N GLY A 76 -11.92 11.47 -38.79
CA GLY A 76 -11.63 12.45 -39.84
C GLY A 76 -12.66 12.51 -40.98
N ILE A 77 -13.75 11.73 -40.89
CA ILE A 77 -14.81 11.71 -41.91
C ILE A 77 -15.97 12.59 -41.43
N ASN A 78 -16.55 13.40 -42.32
CA ASN A 78 -17.74 14.20 -42.03
C ASN A 78 -18.92 13.28 -41.65
N ALA A 79 -19.22 13.20 -40.36
CA ALA A 79 -20.22 12.28 -39.81
C ALA A 79 -21.68 12.71 -40.04
N GLU A 80 -21.88 13.92 -40.59
CA GLU A 80 -23.20 14.53 -40.79
C GLU A 80 -23.82 14.17 -42.14
N GLU A 81 -22.99 13.82 -43.13
CA GLU A 81 -23.43 13.47 -44.49
C GLU A 81 -23.81 11.98 -44.61
N ILE A 82 -23.50 11.17 -43.59
CA ILE A 82 -23.61 9.71 -43.63
C ILE A 82 -24.93 9.26 -43.00
N ASN A 83 -25.58 8.27 -43.63
CA ASN A 83 -26.78 7.62 -43.11
C ASN A 83 -26.65 7.18 -41.64
N ASP A 84 -27.70 7.39 -40.85
CA ASP A 84 -27.74 7.07 -39.41
C ASP A 84 -27.41 5.60 -39.09
N VAL A 85 -27.81 4.67 -39.96
CA VAL A 85 -27.49 3.24 -39.82
C VAL A 85 -25.99 3.01 -39.89
N VAL A 86 -25.30 3.62 -40.86
CA VAL A 86 -23.85 3.51 -41.03
C VAL A 86 -23.15 4.19 -39.86
N LYS A 87 -23.64 5.35 -39.40
CA LYS A 87 -23.15 6.02 -38.20
C LYS A 87 -23.20 5.12 -36.96
N ARG A 88 -24.29 4.36 -36.79
CA ARG A 88 -24.41 3.37 -35.70
C ARG A 88 -23.41 2.21 -35.85
N LEU A 89 -23.19 1.69 -37.05
CA LEU A 89 -22.22 0.61 -37.29
C LEU A 89 -20.76 1.04 -37.01
N LEU A 90 -20.45 2.32 -37.22
CA LEU A 90 -19.13 2.90 -36.96
C LEU A 90 -18.95 3.42 -35.52
N SER A 91 -20.01 3.39 -34.71
CA SER A 91 -20.00 3.85 -33.31
C SER A 91 -19.31 2.86 -32.36
N LEU A 92 -18.99 3.32 -31.15
CA LEU A 92 -18.39 2.53 -30.07
C LEU A 92 -19.35 1.51 -29.45
N ASP A 93 -20.66 1.69 -29.61
CA ASP A 93 -21.70 0.73 -29.22
C ASP A 93 -21.45 -0.65 -29.86
N MET A 94 -21.20 -0.64 -31.17
CA MET A 94 -20.94 -1.84 -31.98
C MET A 94 -19.43 -2.18 -32.09
N ALA A 95 -18.57 -1.52 -31.31
CA ALA A 95 -17.12 -1.67 -31.42
C ALA A 95 -16.55 -2.74 -30.49
N SER A 96 -15.40 -3.29 -30.90
CA SER A 96 -14.64 -4.23 -30.08
C SER A 96 -13.99 -3.53 -28.87
N GLN A 97 -13.66 -4.30 -27.83
CA GLN A 97 -12.93 -3.76 -26.66
C GLN A 97 -11.59 -3.11 -27.05
N SER A 98 -10.91 -3.66 -28.05
CA SER A 98 -9.67 -3.07 -28.59
C SER A 98 -9.89 -1.68 -29.17
N ASP A 99 -11.03 -1.43 -29.83
CA ASP A 99 -11.32 -0.12 -30.42
C ASP A 99 -11.68 0.90 -29.35
N LYS A 100 -12.44 0.50 -28.32
CA LYS A 100 -12.68 1.33 -27.12
C LYS A 100 -11.35 1.73 -26.46
N LEU A 101 -10.40 0.79 -26.34
CA LEU A 101 -9.06 1.07 -25.82
C LEU A 101 -8.28 2.05 -26.70
N LYS A 102 -8.34 1.94 -28.03
CA LYS A 102 -7.68 2.90 -28.94
C LYS A 102 -8.19 4.33 -28.70
N VAL A 103 -9.50 4.50 -28.50
CA VAL A 103 -10.12 5.81 -28.22
C VAL A 103 -9.69 6.33 -26.84
N LYS A 104 -9.75 5.52 -25.78
CA LYS A 104 -9.25 5.95 -24.45
C LYS A 104 -7.77 6.32 -24.48
N ILE A 105 -6.93 5.53 -25.17
CA ILE A 105 -5.51 5.84 -25.31
C ILE A 105 -5.34 7.20 -25.96
N GLN A 106 -6.09 7.50 -27.03
CA GLN A 106 -6.03 8.80 -27.68
C GLN A 106 -6.45 9.93 -26.73
N GLN A 107 -7.58 9.80 -26.02
CA GLN A 107 -8.02 10.80 -25.04
C GLN A 107 -6.97 11.08 -23.96
N LEU A 108 -6.30 10.04 -23.44
CA LEU A 108 -5.24 10.23 -22.44
C LEU A 108 -3.95 10.80 -23.04
N VAL A 109 -3.63 10.45 -24.29
CA VAL A 109 -2.48 11.02 -25.00
C VAL A 109 -2.72 12.50 -25.28
N ASP A 110 -3.93 12.87 -25.70
CA ASP A 110 -4.28 14.25 -26.06
C ASP A 110 -4.18 15.21 -24.86
N LYS A 111 -4.40 14.72 -23.63
CA LYS A 111 -4.23 15.50 -22.39
C LYS A 111 -2.77 15.78 -22.01
N VAL A 112 -1.86 14.89 -22.41
CA VAL A 112 -0.48 14.88 -21.91
C VAL A 112 0.55 15.22 -23.00
N ARG A 113 0.21 15.03 -24.28
CA ARG A 113 1.09 15.35 -25.41
C ARG A 113 1.41 16.84 -25.45
N ARG A 114 2.59 17.16 -25.98
CA ARG A 114 3.02 18.55 -26.22
C ARG A 114 2.68 18.97 -27.65
N ASP A 115 3.13 18.15 -28.59
CA ASP A 115 2.90 18.34 -30.01
C ASP A 115 1.84 17.34 -30.51
N PRO A 116 1.05 17.70 -31.54
CA PRO A 116 -0.04 16.86 -32.03
C PRO A 116 0.43 15.54 -32.64
N ASP A 117 1.63 15.53 -33.24
CA ASP A 117 2.20 14.37 -33.95
C ASP A 117 3.17 13.54 -33.10
N ASP A 118 3.35 13.90 -31.82
CA ASP A 118 4.26 13.20 -30.93
C ASP A 118 3.74 11.82 -30.54
N ARG A 119 4.51 10.78 -30.89
CA ARG A 119 4.18 9.37 -30.55
C ARG A 119 5.22 8.70 -29.65
N ALA A 120 6.46 9.17 -29.67
CA ALA A 120 7.59 8.49 -29.04
C ALA A 120 8.01 9.07 -27.68
N THR A 121 7.53 10.28 -27.35
CA THR A 121 7.86 10.99 -26.12
C THR A 121 7.50 10.18 -24.87
N ALA A 122 8.29 10.31 -23.80
CA ALA A 122 8.10 9.52 -22.59
C ALA A 122 6.72 9.75 -21.93
N GLU A 123 6.20 10.97 -22.02
CA GLU A 123 4.83 11.38 -21.64
C GLU A 123 3.75 10.53 -22.31
N VAL A 124 3.74 10.52 -23.65
CA VAL A 124 2.80 9.74 -24.47
C VAL A 124 2.88 8.25 -24.13
N ARG A 125 4.10 7.72 -23.96
CA ARG A 125 4.31 6.31 -23.58
C ARG A 125 3.75 5.99 -22.20
N ILE A 126 3.82 6.92 -21.24
CA ILE A 126 3.24 6.76 -19.90
C ILE A 126 1.71 6.75 -19.97
N ALA A 127 1.10 7.63 -20.77
CA ALA A 127 -0.34 7.64 -20.99
C ALA A 127 -0.84 6.30 -21.59
N VAL A 128 -0.18 5.81 -22.64
CA VAL A 128 -0.49 4.51 -23.26
C VAL A 128 -0.36 3.35 -22.27
N LEU A 129 0.71 3.32 -21.48
CA LEU A 129 0.90 2.28 -20.46
C LEU A 129 -0.18 2.36 -19.37
N THR A 130 -0.61 3.55 -19.00
CA THR A 130 -1.64 3.76 -17.96
C THR A 130 -2.98 3.19 -18.40
N ALA A 131 -3.42 3.49 -19.63
CA ALA A 131 -4.63 2.88 -20.21
C ALA A 131 -4.57 1.35 -20.22
N ARG A 132 -3.42 0.79 -20.62
CA ARG A 132 -3.23 -0.68 -20.66
C ARG A 132 -3.25 -1.31 -19.26
N ILE A 133 -2.66 -0.64 -18.27
CA ILE A 133 -2.65 -1.12 -16.87
C ILE A 133 -4.09 -1.13 -16.32
N GLN A 134 -4.88 -0.09 -16.61
CA GLN A 134 -6.29 -0.03 -16.21
C GLN A 134 -7.10 -1.17 -16.85
N ASN A 135 -6.93 -1.41 -18.15
CA ASN A 135 -7.57 -2.55 -18.83
C ASN A 135 -7.16 -3.91 -18.25
N PHE A 136 -5.87 -4.12 -17.92
CA PHE A 136 -5.45 -5.35 -17.25
C PHE A 136 -6.06 -5.49 -15.85
N LYS A 137 -6.23 -4.38 -15.13
CA LYS A 137 -6.85 -4.38 -13.80
C LYS A 137 -8.29 -4.86 -13.89
N GLU A 138 -9.07 -4.34 -14.84
CA GLU A 138 -10.46 -4.77 -15.10
C GLU A 138 -10.54 -6.25 -15.47
N HIS A 139 -9.72 -6.72 -16.41
CA HIS A 139 -9.66 -8.13 -16.80
C HIS A 139 -9.36 -9.04 -15.60
N LEU A 140 -8.42 -8.65 -14.74
CA LEU A 140 -8.02 -9.46 -13.58
C LEU A 140 -9.02 -9.40 -12.42
N GLN A 141 -9.90 -8.39 -12.37
CA GLN A 141 -11.03 -8.38 -11.44
C GLN A 141 -12.03 -9.48 -11.78
N LEU A 142 -12.31 -9.66 -13.07
CA LEU A 142 -13.17 -10.75 -13.57
C LEU A 142 -12.45 -12.10 -13.53
N HIS A 143 -11.15 -12.13 -13.88
CA HIS A 143 -10.35 -13.34 -14.04
C HIS A 143 -9.10 -13.34 -13.14
N PRO A 144 -9.26 -13.52 -11.81
CA PRO A 144 -8.14 -13.41 -10.86
C PRO A 144 -7.09 -14.52 -10.96
N LYS A 145 -7.42 -15.64 -11.63
CA LYS A 145 -6.53 -16.80 -11.78
C LYS A 145 -5.56 -16.68 -12.96
N ASP A 146 -5.73 -15.70 -13.84
CA ASP A 146 -4.88 -15.50 -15.00
C ASP A 146 -3.52 -14.90 -14.62
N LYS A 147 -2.52 -15.78 -14.49
CA LYS A 147 -1.15 -15.39 -14.10
C LYS A 147 -0.39 -14.70 -15.24
N ALA A 148 -0.72 -15.00 -16.50
CA ALA A 148 0.00 -14.47 -17.65
C ALA A 148 -0.29 -12.96 -17.80
N ASN A 149 -1.57 -12.58 -17.72
CA ASN A 149 -1.96 -11.19 -17.77
C ASN A 149 -1.55 -10.42 -16.51
N LYS A 150 -1.58 -11.04 -15.33
CA LYS A 150 -0.99 -10.46 -14.10
C LYS A 150 0.49 -10.14 -14.26
N ARG A 151 1.28 -11.04 -14.86
CA ARG A 151 2.69 -10.80 -15.16
C ARG A 151 2.86 -9.62 -16.13
N ARG A 152 2.10 -9.59 -17.23
CA ARG A 152 2.14 -8.49 -18.22
C ARG A 152 1.80 -7.13 -17.59
N MET A 153 0.82 -7.10 -16.70
CA MET A 153 0.44 -5.91 -15.95
C MET A 153 1.59 -5.41 -15.07
N LEU A 154 2.20 -6.30 -14.27
CA LEU A 154 3.33 -5.93 -13.40
C LEU A 154 4.52 -5.39 -14.22
N MET A 155 4.87 -6.05 -15.34
CA MET A 155 5.91 -5.57 -16.23
C MET A 155 5.60 -4.18 -16.82
N SER A 156 4.32 -3.91 -17.12
CA SER A 156 3.87 -2.60 -17.62
C SER A 156 3.97 -1.52 -16.55
N ILE A 157 3.61 -1.84 -15.29
CA ILE A 157 3.77 -0.94 -14.14
C ILE A 157 5.25 -0.59 -13.95
N ASP A 158 6.14 -1.57 -14.00
CA ASP A 158 7.58 -1.34 -13.82
C ASP A 158 8.18 -0.52 -14.97
N ARG A 159 7.74 -0.78 -16.21
CA ARG A 159 8.13 0.03 -17.37
C ARG A 159 7.68 1.48 -17.21
N ARG A 160 6.45 1.72 -16.74
CA ARG A 160 5.91 3.06 -16.45
C ARG A 160 6.72 3.76 -15.37
N LYS A 161 7.05 3.06 -14.27
CA LYS A 161 7.91 3.59 -13.19
C LYS A 161 9.30 4.00 -13.69
N LYS A 162 9.90 3.20 -14.59
CA LYS A 162 11.19 3.52 -15.21
C LYS A 162 11.11 4.79 -16.06
N LEU A 163 10.04 4.96 -16.83
CA LEU A 163 9.82 6.17 -17.63
C LEU A 163 9.61 7.42 -16.75
N LEU A 164 8.79 7.33 -15.70
CA LEU A 164 8.59 8.43 -14.74
C LEU A 164 9.90 8.82 -14.05
N LYS A 165 10.73 7.85 -13.66
CA LYS A 165 12.07 8.10 -13.10
C LYS A 165 12.97 8.82 -14.10
N SER A 166 12.89 8.48 -15.38
CA SER A 166 13.67 9.15 -16.43
C SER A 166 13.18 10.59 -16.65
N LEU A 167 11.87 10.79 -16.78
CA LEU A 167 11.26 12.11 -16.96
C LEU A 167 11.64 13.05 -15.82
N ARG A 168 11.52 12.58 -14.57
CA ARG A 168 11.89 13.36 -13.39
C ARG A 168 13.35 13.83 -13.39
N ARG A 169 14.26 13.08 -14.02
CA ARG A 169 15.68 13.45 -14.13
C ARG A 169 15.94 14.45 -15.26
N THR A 170 15.17 14.36 -16.34
CA THR A 170 15.39 15.18 -17.54
C THR A 170 14.59 16.48 -17.52
N ARG A 171 13.29 16.43 -17.21
CA ARG A 171 12.35 17.56 -17.28
C ARG A 171 11.32 17.43 -16.17
N TYR A 172 11.43 18.29 -15.15
CA TYR A 172 10.59 18.19 -13.96
C TYR A 172 9.17 18.70 -14.19
N ASP A 173 9.00 19.81 -14.90
CA ASP A 173 7.68 20.43 -15.14
C ASP A 173 6.71 19.47 -15.84
N SER A 174 7.20 18.77 -16.86
CA SER A 174 6.39 17.79 -17.58
C SER A 174 6.14 16.52 -16.77
N PHE A 175 7.03 16.17 -15.84
CA PHE A 175 6.78 15.07 -14.90
C PHE A 175 5.63 15.42 -13.95
N GLU A 176 5.58 16.64 -13.43
CA GLU A 176 4.47 17.12 -12.59
C GLU A 176 3.15 17.12 -13.36
N HIS A 177 3.13 17.68 -14.57
CA HIS A 177 1.96 17.68 -15.46
C HIS A 177 1.41 16.27 -15.73
N VAL A 178 2.29 15.30 -16.02
CA VAL A 178 1.86 13.91 -16.24
C VAL A 178 1.25 13.29 -14.98
N CYS A 179 1.83 13.60 -13.82
CA CYS A 179 1.38 13.07 -12.54
C CYS A 179 0.00 13.62 -12.15
N THR A 180 -0.26 14.91 -12.39
CA THR A 180 -1.55 15.55 -12.14
C THR A 180 -2.63 15.05 -13.11
N GLU A 181 -2.38 15.11 -14.42
CA GLU A 181 -3.36 14.72 -15.44
C GLU A 181 -3.78 13.25 -15.36
N LEU A 182 -2.82 12.35 -15.12
CA LEU A 182 -3.09 10.91 -15.03
C LEU A 182 -3.39 10.44 -13.60
N ASN A 183 -3.41 11.35 -12.61
CA ASN A 183 -3.58 11.05 -11.19
C ASN A 183 -2.65 9.93 -10.69
N ILE A 184 -1.34 10.07 -10.98
CA ILE A 184 -0.32 9.09 -10.60
C ILE A 184 0.54 9.63 -9.46
N GLU A 185 0.51 8.95 -8.31
CA GLU A 185 1.45 9.21 -7.22
C GLU A 185 2.80 8.53 -7.46
N TYR A 186 3.89 9.30 -7.42
CA TYR A 186 5.25 8.79 -7.55
C TYR A 186 5.85 8.49 -6.16
N THR A 187 5.94 7.21 -5.81
CA THR A 187 6.65 6.76 -4.60
C THR A 187 8.08 6.34 -4.93
N PHE A 188 9.04 6.79 -4.13
CA PHE A 188 10.42 6.34 -4.24
C PHE A 188 10.56 4.85 -3.87
N PRO A 189 11.39 4.07 -4.60
CA PRO A 189 11.67 2.70 -4.21
C PRO A 189 12.43 2.67 -2.88
N PRO A 190 12.15 1.71 -1.97
CA PRO A 190 12.94 1.53 -0.76
C PRO A 190 14.37 1.13 -1.12
N GLU A 191 15.32 1.54 -0.29
CA GLU A 191 16.74 1.21 -0.46
C GLU A 191 17.00 -0.30 -0.40
N TYR A 192 16.32 -1.00 0.52
CA TYR A 192 16.46 -2.44 0.71
C TYR A 192 15.12 -3.16 0.66
N TYR A 193 15.03 -4.18 -0.19
CA TYR A 193 13.92 -5.12 -0.21
C TYR A 193 14.17 -6.24 0.80
N ARG A 194 13.72 -6.07 2.05
CA ARG A 194 13.79 -7.11 3.09
C ARG A 194 12.41 -7.74 3.31
N ARG A 195 12.38 -9.07 3.44
CA ARG A 195 11.15 -9.79 3.81
C ARG A 195 10.87 -9.58 5.29
N ALA A 196 9.78 -8.89 5.62
CA ALA A 196 9.34 -8.74 7.01
C ALA A 196 8.81 -10.09 7.56
N THR A 197 9.57 -10.73 8.44
CA THR A 197 9.13 -11.93 9.18
C THR A 197 8.33 -11.53 10.41
N LYS A 198 7.47 -12.43 10.92
CA LYS A 198 6.65 -12.15 12.13
C LYS A 198 7.51 -11.73 13.33
N ARG A 199 8.62 -12.44 13.56
CA ARG A 199 9.60 -12.12 14.60
C ARG A 199 10.14 -10.70 14.44
N TRP A 200 10.49 -10.30 13.20
CA TRP A 200 10.99 -8.95 12.93
C TRP A 200 9.92 -7.88 13.13
N ILE A 201 8.68 -8.13 12.69
CA ILE A 201 7.54 -7.21 12.86
C ILE A 201 7.26 -6.98 14.34
N ALA A 202 7.15 -8.05 15.13
CA ALA A 202 6.91 -7.98 16.58
C ALA A 202 8.06 -7.24 17.29
N LYS A 203 9.31 -7.58 16.99
CA LYS A 203 10.49 -6.90 17.55
C LYS A 203 10.48 -5.41 17.18
N LYS A 204 10.19 -5.06 15.93
CA LYS A 204 10.17 -3.67 15.48
C LYS A 204 9.06 -2.87 16.15
N ALA A 205 7.85 -3.44 16.28
CA ALA A 205 6.72 -2.81 16.97
C ALA A 205 7.04 -2.55 18.45
N PHE A 206 7.60 -3.56 19.14
CA PHE A 206 8.05 -3.44 20.52
C PHE A 206 9.11 -2.34 20.68
N CYS A 207 10.16 -2.34 19.84
CA CYS A 207 11.19 -1.30 19.89
C CYS A 207 10.62 0.10 19.62
N LEU A 208 9.60 0.24 18.77
CA LEU A 208 8.94 1.52 18.53
C LEU A 208 8.15 2.00 19.76
N GLN A 209 7.47 1.09 20.46
CA GLN A 209 6.76 1.41 21.71
C GLN A 209 7.74 1.88 22.79
N VAL A 210 8.79 1.09 23.05
CA VAL A 210 9.84 1.43 24.02
C VAL A 210 10.48 2.78 23.69
N HIS A 211 10.77 3.04 22.40
CA HIS A 211 11.33 4.32 21.97
C HIS A 211 10.37 5.50 22.20
N LYS A 212 9.06 5.31 21.99
CA LYS A 212 8.05 6.35 22.28
C LYS A 212 7.97 6.64 23.77
N GLU A 213 7.96 5.62 24.61
CA GLU A 213 7.91 5.77 26.08
C GLU A 213 9.18 6.42 26.61
N ALA A 214 10.35 5.97 26.18
CA ALA A 214 11.62 6.60 26.54
C ALA A 214 11.68 8.08 26.12
N LYS A 215 11.10 8.44 24.96
CA LYS A 215 10.98 9.84 24.53
C LYS A 215 10.07 10.65 25.45
N LYS A 216 8.93 10.09 25.91
CA LYS A 216 8.03 10.77 26.86
C LYS A 216 8.72 11.04 28.19
N LEU A 217 9.33 10.03 28.79
CA LEU A 217 10.06 10.16 30.06
C LEU A 217 11.21 11.18 29.96
N ARG A 218 11.92 11.22 28.84
CA ARG A 218 12.98 12.23 28.61
C ARG A 218 12.40 13.64 28.48
N ALA A 219 11.25 13.80 27.82
CA ALA A 219 10.58 15.09 27.69
C ALA A 219 10.06 15.59 29.05
N GLU A 220 9.49 14.72 29.86
CA GLU A 220 9.04 15.01 31.24
C GLU A 220 10.22 15.46 32.11
N LYS A 221 11.31 14.67 32.15
CA LYS A 221 12.53 15.04 32.88
C LYS A 221 13.16 16.35 32.39
N PHE A 222 13.07 16.64 31.10
CA PHE A 222 13.54 17.91 30.56
C PHE A 222 12.65 19.07 30.99
N ALA A 223 11.33 18.88 30.99
CA ALA A 223 10.37 19.89 31.47
C ALA A 223 10.57 20.19 32.97
N GLU A 224 10.74 19.17 33.81
CA GLU A 224 11.05 19.31 35.23
C GLU A 224 12.31 20.15 35.44
N LYS A 225 13.42 19.82 34.75
CA LYS A 225 14.67 20.61 34.83
C LYS A 225 14.50 22.07 34.37
N VAL A 226 13.65 22.31 33.37
CA VAL A 226 13.33 23.68 32.93
C VAL A 226 12.53 24.41 34.00
N THR A 227 11.59 23.75 34.66
CA THR A 227 10.84 24.35 35.78
C THR A 227 11.74 24.65 36.98
N GLU A 228 12.63 23.73 37.35
CA GLU A 228 13.61 23.91 38.43
C GLU A 228 14.53 25.10 38.15
N LYS A 229 15.11 25.20 36.94
CA LYS A 229 15.96 26.33 36.55
C LYS A 229 15.24 27.68 36.53
N LYS A 230 13.93 27.70 36.26
CA LYS A 230 13.11 28.91 36.37
C LYS A 230 12.86 29.30 37.82
N HIS A 231 12.72 28.31 38.71
CA HIS A 231 12.48 28.51 40.12
C HIS A 231 13.74 28.92 40.89
N THR A 232 14.93 28.48 40.45
CA THR A 232 16.19 28.99 40.98
C THR A 232 16.39 30.44 40.52
N PRO A 233 16.43 31.44 41.41
CA PRO A 233 16.70 32.82 40.99
C PRO A 233 18.08 32.86 40.34
N LYS A 234 18.23 33.59 39.22
CA LYS A 234 19.55 33.92 38.67
C LYS A 234 20.32 34.61 39.80
N SER A 235 21.31 33.94 40.37
CA SER A 235 22.25 34.60 41.27
C SER A 235 22.91 35.71 40.47
N HIS A 236 22.56 36.97 40.80
CA HIS A 236 23.33 38.10 40.30
C HIS A 236 24.75 37.88 40.83
N ALA A 237 25.73 37.78 39.92
CA ALA A 237 27.12 37.75 40.33
C ALA A 237 27.36 38.92 41.30
N PRO A 238 27.98 38.70 42.47
CA PRO A 238 28.15 39.76 43.45
C PRO A 238 28.86 40.92 42.76
N LEU A 239 28.23 42.11 42.80
CA LEU A 239 28.89 43.34 42.37
C LEU A 239 30.20 43.40 43.15
N TYR A 240 31.33 43.31 42.44
CA TYR A 240 32.64 43.58 43.03
C TYR A 240 32.57 45.00 43.60
N VAL A 241 32.40 45.11 44.92
CA VAL A 241 32.49 46.39 45.61
C VAL A 241 33.96 46.75 45.53
N PHE A 242 34.29 47.69 44.64
CA PHE A 242 35.62 48.27 44.57
C PHE A 242 35.92 48.87 45.95
N PRO A 243 37.00 48.46 46.63
CA PRO A 243 37.32 48.99 47.95
C PRO A 243 37.54 50.50 47.80
N GLN A 244 36.80 51.30 48.58
CA GLN A 244 37.03 52.73 48.59
C GLN A 244 38.37 53.02 49.28
N PRO A 245 39.17 53.96 48.74
CA PRO A 245 40.44 54.32 49.34
C PRO A 245 40.18 54.97 50.69
N THR A 246 40.75 54.38 51.74
CA THR A 246 40.86 55.01 53.06
C THR A 246 41.99 56.03 52.99
N ASP A 247 41.65 57.32 53.09
CA ASP A 247 42.38 58.40 53.78
C ASP A 247 41.56 59.71 53.70
#